data_AF-A0A1F4VDI8-F1
#
_entry.id   AF-A0A1F4VDI8-F1
#
_cell.length_a   1.000
_cell.length_b   1.000
_cell.length_c   1.000
_cell.angle_alpha   90.00
_cell.angle_beta   90.00
_cell.angle_gamma   90.00
#
_symmetry.space_group_name_H-M   'P 1'
#
loop_
_entity.id
_entity.type
_entity.pdbx_description
1 polymer ?
#
loop_
_entity_poly.entity_id
_entity_poly.type
_entity_poly.pdbx_seq_one_letter_code
_entity_poly.pdbx_strand_id
1 'polypeptide(L)'
;MRILKKIYSEVGSEDLSDALDVTIKFDELQRVSSFDNLLVNGLPKMPSFELTERVNEISKELLELPEKYKLKECKLFVKADGEMNVAPIYLLS
;
A
#
# COMPACT_ATOMS: atom_id res chain seq x y z
N MET A 1 4.72 25.52 -25.11
CA MET A 1 4.27 24.73 -23.93
C MET A 1 3.78 23.35 -24.35
N ARG A 2 4.65 22.33 -24.42
CA ARG A 2 4.27 20.96 -24.83
C ARG A 2 4.69 19.85 -23.84
N ILE A 3 5.37 20.19 -22.74
CA ILE A 3 5.99 19.20 -21.84
C ILE A 3 5.03 18.76 -20.72
N LEU A 4 4.22 19.68 -20.18
CA LEU A 4 3.32 19.37 -19.06
C LEU A 4 2.23 18.36 -19.41
N LYS A 5 1.74 18.34 -20.65
CA LYS A 5 0.67 17.40 -21.05
C LYS A 5 1.15 15.94 -21.07
N LYS A 6 2.46 15.70 -21.27
CA LYS A 6 3.05 14.35 -21.27
C LYS A 6 3.20 13.78 -19.86
N ILE A 7 3.57 14.64 -18.91
CA ILE A 7 3.73 14.24 -17.50
C ILE A 7 2.36 13.87 -16.89
N TYR A 8 1.29 14.60 -17.23
CA TYR A 8 -0.04 14.32 -16.69
C TYR A 8 -0.84 13.27 -17.48
N SER A 9 -0.51 12.99 -18.74
CA SER A 9 -1.18 11.92 -19.51
C SER A 9 -0.77 10.51 -19.08
N GLU A 10 0.33 10.35 -18.33
CA GLU A 10 0.77 9.06 -17.77
C GLU A 10 0.34 8.87 -16.30
N VAL A 11 -0.26 9.90 -15.68
CA VAL A 11 -0.65 9.90 -14.24
C VAL A 11 -2.02 9.26 -13.99
N GLY A 12 -2.69 8.78 -15.03
CA GLY A 12 -4.01 8.17 -14.91
C GLY A 12 -4.39 7.45 -16.17
N SER A 13 -3.68 6.37 -16.49
CA SER A 13 -4.37 5.27 -17.14
C SER A 13 -5.31 4.70 -16.09
N GLU A 14 -6.62 4.91 -16.25
CA GLU A 14 -7.68 4.11 -15.63
C GLU A 14 -7.60 2.66 -16.12
N ASP A 15 -6.44 2.04 -15.93
CA ASP A 15 -6.30 0.61 -16.04
C ASP A 15 -6.82 0.07 -14.72
N LEU A 16 -8.10 -0.31 -14.72
CA LEU A 16 -8.76 -1.09 -13.67
C LEU A 16 -8.10 -2.47 -13.44
N SER A 17 -6.93 -2.68 -14.03
CA SER A 17 -6.02 -3.81 -13.86
C SER A 17 -4.90 -3.52 -12.85
N ASP A 18 -4.81 -2.30 -12.31
CA ASP A 18 -3.70 -1.89 -11.45
C ASP A 18 -3.72 -2.64 -10.10
N ALA A 19 -2.61 -3.28 -9.79
CA ALA A 19 -2.34 -3.92 -8.51
C ALA A 19 -1.19 -3.22 -7.80
N LEU A 20 -1.39 -2.87 -6.53
CA LEU A 20 -0.43 -2.22 -5.67
C LEU A 20 0.20 -3.23 -4.73
N ASP A 21 1.50 -3.44 -4.91
CA ASP A 21 2.38 -4.05 -3.91
C ASP A 21 2.87 -2.95 -2.97
N VAL A 22 2.71 -3.14 -1.67
CA VAL A 22 3.27 -2.26 -0.64
C VAL A 22 3.61 -3.04 0.62
N THR A 23 4.71 -2.68 1.25
CA THR A 23 5.11 -3.21 2.56
C THR A 23 4.97 -2.12 3.60
N ILE A 24 4.05 -2.29 4.55
CA ILE A 24 3.88 -1.41 5.70
C ILE A 24 4.77 -1.90 6.83
N LYS A 25 5.66 -1.06 7.34
CA LYS A 25 6.46 -1.37 8.54
C LYS A 25 5.88 -0.68 9.76
N PHE A 26 5.92 -1.37 10.89
CA PHE A 26 5.43 -0.85 12.17
C PHE A 26 6.58 -0.71 13.17
N ASP A 27 6.49 0.28 14.05
CA ASP A 27 7.41 0.46 15.17
C ASP A 27 6.99 -0.38 16.41
N GLU A 28 7.79 -0.34 17.47
CA GLU A 28 7.54 -1.08 18.72
C GLU A 28 6.24 -0.65 19.44
N LEU A 29 5.72 0.54 19.10
CA LEU A 29 4.48 1.10 19.61
C LEU A 29 3.28 0.81 18.68
N GLN A 30 3.44 -0.08 17.70
CA GLN A 30 2.41 -0.40 16.70
C GLN A 30 1.97 0.86 15.95
N ARG A 31 2.91 1.68 15.46
CA ARG A 31 2.65 2.83 14.55
C ARG A 31 3.30 2.59 13.21
N VAL A 32 2.70 3.11 12.15
CA VAL A 32 3.31 3.03 10.81
C VAL A 32 4.63 3.80 10.81
N SER A 33 5.72 3.09 10.55
CA SER A 33 7.08 3.65 10.46
C SER A 33 7.44 4.03 9.03
N SER A 34 7.15 3.15 8.06
CA SER A 34 7.38 3.42 6.64
C SER A 34 6.46 2.60 5.73
N PHE A 35 6.31 3.09 4.49
CA PHE A 35 5.75 2.34 3.37
C PHE A 35 6.88 2.05 2.38
N ASP A 36 7.27 0.78 2.28
CA ASP A 36 8.33 0.31 1.40
C ASP A 36 7.74 -0.45 0.21
N ASN A 37 8.56 -0.66 -0.84
CA ASN A 37 8.20 -1.44 -2.02
C ASN A 37 6.88 -0.99 -2.68
N LEU A 38 6.60 0.31 -2.68
CA LEU A 38 5.42 0.87 -3.33
C LEU A 38 5.57 0.70 -4.85
N LEU A 39 4.97 -0.37 -5.37
CA LEU A 39 5.04 -0.76 -6.77
C LEU A 39 3.64 -1.00 -7.28
N VAL A 40 3.29 -0.42 -8.42
CA VAL A 40 2.02 -0.70 -9.07
C VAL A 40 2.30 -1.50 -10.33
N ASN A 41 1.74 -2.69 -10.42
CA ASN A 41 2.04 -3.71 -11.43
C ASN A 41 3.55 -4.00 -11.54
N GLY A 42 4.27 -4.01 -10.40
CA GLY A 42 5.71 -4.25 -10.37
C GLY A 42 6.58 -3.08 -10.85
N LEU A 43 6.00 -1.91 -11.12
CA LEU A 43 6.72 -0.70 -11.52
C LEU A 43 6.68 0.36 -10.42
N PRO A 44 7.77 1.11 -10.19
CA PRO A 44 7.78 2.24 -9.26
C PRO A 44 7.04 3.43 -9.89
N LYS A 45 5.71 3.35 -9.92
CA LYS A 45 4.79 4.43 -10.34
C LYS A 45 3.94 4.88 -9.17
N MET A 46 3.42 6.09 -9.26
CA MET A 46 2.50 6.61 -8.25
C MET A 46 1.18 5.83 -8.31
N PRO A 47 0.67 5.33 -7.18
CA PRO A 47 -0.58 4.58 -7.13
C PRO A 47 -1.76 5.51 -7.36
N SER A 48 -2.87 4.94 -7.85
CA SER A 48 -4.12 5.68 -7.93
C SER A 48 -4.61 6.08 -6.53
N PHE A 49 -5.44 7.11 -6.49
CA PHE A 49 -6.05 7.56 -5.24
C PHE A 49 -6.84 6.44 -4.55
N GLU A 50 -7.61 5.66 -5.32
CA GLU A 50 -8.39 4.53 -4.81
C GLU A 50 -7.52 3.45 -4.15
N LEU A 51 -6.41 3.07 -4.77
CA LEU A 51 -5.48 2.08 -4.20
C LEU A 51 -4.81 2.62 -2.93
N THR A 52 -4.50 3.92 -2.91
CA THR A 52 -3.91 4.58 -1.74
C THR A 52 -4.88 4.67 -0.57
N GLU A 53 -6.15 5.01 -0.82
CA GLU A 53 -7.19 5.03 0.20
C GLU A 53 -7.39 3.65 0.81
N ARG A 54 -7.47 2.59 -0.01
CA ARG A 54 -7.57 1.21 0.48
C ARG A 54 -6.41 0.85 1.41
N VAL A 55 -5.17 1.10 0.99
CA VAL A 55 -3.98 0.85 1.84
C VAL A 55 -4.06 1.60 3.15
N ASN A 56 -4.54 2.86 3.13
CA ASN A 56 -4.72 3.64 4.35
C ASN A 56 -5.82 3.07 5.27
N GLU A 57 -6.94 2.60 4.73
CA GLU A 57 -8.00 1.96 5.51
C GLU A 57 -7.47 0.70 6.22
N ILE A 58 -6.81 -0.18 5.47
CA ILE A 58 -6.19 -1.40 6.01
C ILE A 58 -5.15 -1.05 7.07
N SER A 59 -4.32 -0.02 6.82
CA SER A 59 -3.32 0.40 7.79
C SER A 59 -3.95 0.78 9.13
N LYS A 60 -5.13 1.42 9.15
CA LYS A 60 -5.84 1.75 10.38
C LYS A 60 -6.32 0.52 11.11
N GLU A 61 -6.91 -0.45 10.40
CA GLU A 61 -7.34 -1.72 11.00
C GLU A 61 -6.15 -2.48 11.62
N LEU A 62 -4.98 -2.44 10.99
CA LEU A 62 -3.75 -3.06 11.51
C LEU A 62 -3.19 -2.34 12.76
N LEU A 63 -3.47 -1.04 12.93
CA LEU A 63 -3.08 -0.27 14.12
C LEU A 63 -3.98 -0.58 15.33
N GLU A 64 -5.22 -1.01 15.09
CA GLU A 64 -6.19 -1.38 16.14
C GLU A 64 -6.02 -2.82 16.64
N LEU A 65 -5.01 -3.55 16.15
CA LEU A 65 -4.75 -4.91 16.57
C LEU A 65 -4.37 -4.99 18.07
N PRO A 66 -4.83 -6.03 18.80
CA PRO A 66 -4.45 -6.25 20.19
C PRO A 66 -2.93 -6.39 20.36
N GLU A 67 -2.39 -5.99 21.52
CA GLU A 67 -0.93 -6.02 21.79
C GLU A 67 -0.26 -7.39 21.59
N LYS A 68 -0.99 -8.49 21.78
CA LYS A 68 -0.50 -9.86 21.51
C LYS A 68 -0.28 -10.17 20.02
N TYR A 69 -0.77 -9.32 19.12
CA TYR A 69 -0.66 -9.44 17.67
C TYR A 69 0.10 -8.27 17.06
N LYS A 70 1.04 -7.67 17.81
CA LYS A 70 1.91 -6.61 17.29
C LYS A 70 2.59 -7.07 16.01
N LEU A 71 2.59 -6.21 15.02
CA LEU A 71 3.16 -6.44 13.70
C LEU A 71 4.54 -5.80 13.65
N LYS A 72 5.47 -6.47 12.96
CA LYS A 72 6.76 -5.90 12.56
C LYS A 72 6.63 -5.27 11.17
N GLU A 73 6.06 -6.03 10.25
CA GLU A 73 5.80 -5.61 8.88
C GLU A 73 4.55 -6.31 8.34
N CYS A 74 3.90 -5.71 7.38
CA CYS A 74 2.74 -6.27 6.70
C CYS A 74 2.91 -6.03 5.20
N LYS A 75 2.94 -7.11 4.43
CA LYS A 75 2.95 -7.03 2.97
C LYS A 75 1.52 -7.04 2.47
N LEU A 76 1.15 -6.01 1.73
CA LEU A 76 -0.16 -5.85 1.13
C LEU A 76 -0.01 -5.94 -0.39
N PHE A 77 -0.88 -6.73 -0.98
CA PHE A 77 -1.11 -6.73 -2.42
C PHE A 77 -2.58 -6.40 -2.65
N VAL A 78 -2.86 -5.21 -3.18
CA VAL A 78 -4.22 -4.70 -3.40
C VAL A 78 -4.46 -4.59 -4.89
N LYS A 79 -5.44 -5.33 -5.41
CA LYS A 79 -5.88 -5.20 -6.80
C LYS A 79 -7.00 -4.16 -6.92
N ALA A 80 -7.12 -3.54 -8.10
CA ALA A 80 -8.19 -2.60 -8.41
C ALA A 80 -9.59 -3.22 -8.30
N ASP A 81 -9.75 -4.51 -8.64
CA ASP A 81 -11.00 -5.27 -8.52
C ASP A 81 -11.52 -5.48 -7.08
N GLY A 82 -10.71 -5.11 -6.06
CA GLY A 82 -11.06 -5.27 -4.65
C GLY A 82 -10.45 -6.49 -3.99
N GLU A 83 -9.81 -7.38 -4.75
CA GLU A 83 -9.06 -8.48 -4.15
C GLU A 83 -7.83 -7.95 -3.41
N MET A 84 -7.64 -8.45 -2.20
CA MET A 84 -6.52 -8.07 -1.36
C MET A 84 -5.88 -9.31 -0.76
N ASN A 85 -4.55 -9.37 -0.81
CA ASN A 85 -3.76 -10.30 -0.03
C ASN A 85 -2.98 -9.54 1.03
N VAL A 86 -3.17 -9.96 2.28
CA VAL A 86 -2.51 -9.41 3.47
C VAL A 86 -1.61 -10.50 4.03
N ALA A 87 -0.31 -10.26 4.06
CA ALA A 87 0.67 -11.14 4.66
C ALA A 87 1.32 -10.43 5.86
N PRO A 88 0.74 -10.56 7.07
CA PRO A 88 1.28 -9.97 8.28
C PRO A 88 2.51 -10.75 8.79
N ILE A 89 3.52 -10.03 9.26
CA ILE A 89 4.68 -10.56 9.96
C ILE A 89 4.66 -9.98 11.37
N TYR A 90 4.41 -10.84 12.34
CA TYR A 90 4.29 -10.47 13.73
C TYR A 90 5.64 -10.20 14.37
N LEU A 91 5.65 -9.30 15.35
CA LEU A 91 6.77 -9.12 16.26
C LEU A 91 6.78 -10.35 17.17
N LEU A 92 7.61 -11.35 16.85
CA LEU A 92 7.81 -12.51 17.71
C LEU A 92 8.38 -12.00 19.04
N SER A 93 7.58 -12.15 20.10
CA SER A 93 7.96 -11.87 21.49
C SER A 93 8.80 -13.00 22.05
#